data_AF-A0A412H148-F1
#
_entry.id   AF-A0A412H148-F1
#
_cell.length_a   1.000
_cell.length_b   1.000
_cell.length_c   1.000
_cell.angle_alpha   90.00
_cell.angle_beta   90.00
_cell.angle_gamma   90.00
#
_symmetry.space_group_name_H-M   'P 1'
#
loop_
_entity.id
_entity.type
_entity.pdbx_description
1 polymer ?
#
loop_
_entity_poly.entity_id
_entity_poly.type
_entity_poly.pdbx_seq_one_letter_code
_entity_poly.pdbx_strand_id
1 'polypeptide(L)'
;MKSTFSIIFYLKRQVVKKDGTVPVMGRITVDGTQAQFSCKTTANPDLWDTKGGRMIGKSMQALEVNRKLDKMRVSIIKHYQEIMDRDNFVTADKVKNAFLGLEYRCHTLMK
;
A
#
# COMPACT_ATOMS: atom_id res chain seq x y z
N MET A 1 -12.33 18.73 12.25
CA MET A 1 -11.02 18.04 12.17
C MET A 1 -10.90 17.41 10.78
N LYS A 2 -9.85 17.72 10.01
CA LYS A 2 -9.62 17.05 8.72
C LYS A 2 -8.70 15.87 8.99
N SER A 3 -9.24 14.65 9.10
CA SER A 3 -8.41 13.46 9.12
C SER A 3 -7.59 13.40 7.83
N THR A 4 -6.26 13.49 7.97
CA THR A 4 -5.34 13.55 6.82
C THR A 4 -5.02 12.15 6.33
N PHE A 5 -5.99 11.51 5.68
CA PHE A 5 -5.79 10.21 5.05
C PHE A 5 -5.12 10.34 3.69
N SER A 6 -3.99 9.65 3.50
CA SER A 6 -3.35 9.53 2.18
C SER A 6 -2.65 8.19 2.00
N ILE A 7 -2.62 7.73 0.75
CA ILE A 7 -1.89 6.53 0.33
C ILE A 7 -0.94 6.95 -0.78
N ILE A 8 0.34 6.60 -0.62
CA ILE A 8 1.36 6.78 -1.66
C ILE A 8 2.07 5.47 -1.94
N PHE A 9 2.51 5.30 -3.17
CA PHE A 9 3.36 4.19 -3.60
C PHE A 9 4.70 4.74 -4.06
N TYR A 10 5.78 4.06 -3.70
CA TYR A 10 7.14 4.49 -4.03
C TYR A 10 8.08 3.29 -4.16
N LEU A 11 9.20 3.49 -4.84
CA LEU A 11 10.21 2.46 -5.01
C LEU A 11 11.21 2.48 -3.86
N LYS A 12 11.51 1.31 -3.29
CA LYS A 12 12.62 1.15 -2.34
C LYS A 12 13.94 1.04 -3.10
N ARG A 13 14.38 2.15 -3.72
CA ARG A 13 15.56 2.22 -4.63
C ARG A 13 16.87 1.71 -4.02
N GLN A 14 16.98 1.69 -2.69
CA GLN A 14 18.12 1.10 -1.99
C GLN A 14 18.20 -0.44 -2.13
N VAL A 15 17.12 -1.08 -2.59
CA VAL A 15 17.05 -2.52 -2.80
C VAL A 15 16.82 -2.77 -4.28
N VAL A 16 17.89 -3.08 -5.01
CA VAL A 16 17.81 -3.50 -6.41
C VAL A 16 17.94 -5.01 -6.45
N LYS A 17 17.00 -5.68 -7.12
CA LYS A 17 17.06 -7.13 -7.32
C LYS A 17 18.07 -7.48 -8.41
N LYS A 18 18.48 -8.76 -8.45
CA LYS A 18 19.40 -9.28 -9.47
C LYS A 18 18.89 -9.10 -10.90
N ASP A 19 17.58 -8.98 -11.09
CA ASP A 19 16.92 -8.72 -12.37
C ASP A 19 16.85 -7.23 -12.75
N GLY A 20 17.47 -6.34 -11.96
CA GLY A 20 17.45 -4.89 -12.17
C GLY A 20 16.16 -4.20 -11.71
N THR A 21 15.17 -4.94 -11.20
CA THR A 21 13.91 -4.35 -10.72
C THR A 21 13.98 -3.94 -9.25
N VAL A 22 13.13 -2.98 -8.87
CA VAL A 22 13.09 -2.43 -7.51
C VAL A 22 11.75 -2.76 -6.85
N PRO A 23 11.72 -3.18 -5.58
CA PRO A 23 10.47 -3.41 -4.86
C PRO A 23 9.63 -2.13 -4.72
N VAL A 24 8.34 -2.29 -4.98
CA VAL A 24 7.33 -1.25 -4.74
C VAL A 24 6.86 -1.36 -3.29
N MET A 25 6.86 -0.22 -2.61
CA MET A 25 6.38 -0.04 -1.25
C MET A 25 5.14 0.86 -1.26
N GLY A 26 4.24 0.62 -0.31
CA GLY A 26 3.12 1.50 -0.01
C GLY A 26 3.30 2.17 1.34
N ARG A 27 2.80 3.40 1.48
CA ARG A 27 2.70 4.11 2.75
C ARG A 27 1.29 4.66 2.90
N ILE A 28 0.71 4.39 4.06
CA ILE A 28 -0.58 4.93 4.52
C ILE A 28 -0.25 6.00 5.55
N THR A 29 -0.84 7.18 5.42
CA THR A 29 -0.77 8.25 6.41
C THR A 29 -2.17 8.54 6.93
N VAL A 30 -2.32 8.63 8.24
CA VAL A 30 -3.57 8.95 8.93
C VAL A 30 -3.24 9.86 10.11
N ASP A 31 -3.73 11.09 10.09
CA ASP A 31 -3.57 12.04 11.21
C ASP A 31 -2.12 12.17 11.72
N GLY A 32 -1.18 12.29 10.78
CA GLY A 32 0.25 12.40 11.06
C GLY A 32 0.96 11.07 11.35
N THR A 33 0.23 9.98 11.64
CA THR A 33 0.80 8.64 11.77
C THR A 33 1.03 8.00 10.41
N GLN A 34 2.13 7.25 10.26
CA GLN A 34 2.49 6.61 9.00
C GLN A 34 2.72 5.11 9.19
N ALA A 35 2.19 4.31 8.27
CA ALA A 35 2.40 2.87 8.24
C ALA A 35 2.86 2.45 6.84
N GLN A 36 3.95 1.68 6.79
CA GLN A 36 4.57 1.24 5.54
C GLN A 36 4.30 -0.25 5.33
N PHE A 37 4.09 -0.65 4.07
CA PHE A 37 3.84 -2.05 3.71
C PHE A 37 4.47 -2.39 2.37
N SER A 38 4.76 -3.67 2.14
CA SER A 38 5.27 -4.16 0.87
C SER A 38 4.11 -4.49 -0.06
N CYS A 39 4.17 -4.00 -1.31
CA CYS A 39 3.20 -4.32 -2.36
C CYS A 39 3.41 -5.73 -2.95
N LYS A 40 4.45 -6.44 -2.52
CA LYS A 40 4.88 -7.75 -3.07
C LYS A 40 4.96 -7.72 -4.61
N THR A 41 5.47 -6.62 -5.14
CA THR A 41 5.64 -6.35 -6.57
C THR A 41 6.93 -5.58 -6.76
N THR A 42 7.57 -5.79 -7.90
CA THR A 42 8.72 -4.99 -8.33
C THR A 42 8.38 -4.22 -9.60
N ALA A 43 9.14 -3.16 -9.82
CA ALA A 43 8.96 -2.25 -10.93
C ALA A 43 10.33 -1.84 -11.47
N ASN A 44 10.40 -1.54 -12.76
CA ASN A 44 11.60 -0.97 -13.36
C ASN A 44 11.71 0.50 -12.92
N PRO A 45 12.82 0.93 -12.30
CA PRO A 45 13.00 2.30 -11.83
C PRO A 45 12.97 3.35 -12.96
N ASP A 46 13.41 3.01 -14.17
CA ASP A 46 13.39 3.90 -15.35
C ASP A 46 11.97 4.14 -15.87
N LEU A 47 11.08 3.17 -15.65
CA LEU A 47 9.68 3.23 -16.05
C LEU A 47 8.75 3.61 -14.89
N TRP A 48 9.27 4.23 -13.82
CA TRP A 48 8.47 4.63 -12.67
C TRP A 48 8.34 6.14 -12.55
N ASP A 49 7.11 6.65 -12.56
CA ASP A 49 6.82 8.04 -12.23
C ASP A 49 6.84 8.23 -10.71
N THR A 50 7.86 8.93 -10.22
CA THR A 50 8.03 9.23 -8.80
C THR A 50 6.97 10.17 -8.26
N LYS A 51 6.40 11.05 -9.09
CA LYS A 51 5.38 12.02 -8.64
C LYS A 51 4.01 11.35 -8.52
N GLY A 52 3.63 10.55 -9.51
CA GLY A 52 2.37 9.80 -9.53
C GLY A 52 2.41 8.48 -8.76
N GLY A 53 3.60 8.00 -8.38
CA GLY A 53 3.76 6.74 -7.63
C GLY A 53 3.29 5.53 -8.44
N ARG A 54 3.60 5.49 -9.75
CA ARG A 54 3.10 4.45 -10.65
C ARG A 54 4.02 4.22 -11.84
N MET A 55 3.83 3.11 -12.55
CA MET A 55 4.58 2.83 -13.77
C MET A 55 4.11 3.71 -14.93
N ILE A 56 5.04 4.20 -15.75
CA ILE A 56 4.79 4.90 -17.01
C ILE A 56 4.89 3.93 -18.21
N GLY A 57 4.27 4.32 -19.31
CA GLY A 57 4.25 3.55 -20.55
C GLY A 57 3.06 2.60 -20.67
N LYS A 58 3.00 1.89 -21.82
CA LYS A 58 1.89 1.00 -22.20
C LYS A 58 2.26 -0.48 -22.19
N SER A 59 3.45 -0.82 -21.68
CA SER A 59 3.90 -2.20 -21.56
C SER A 59 2.95 -3.01 -20.68
N MET A 60 2.76 -4.29 -21.01
CA MET A 60 1.87 -5.19 -20.25
C MET A 60 2.25 -5.23 -18.75
N GLN A 61 3.55 -5.25 -18.45
CA GLN A 61 4.07 -5.18 -17.08
C GLN A 61 3.66 -3.89 -16.37
N ALA A 62 3.76 -2.73 -17.02
CA ALA A 62 3.38 -1.44 -16.44
C ALA A 62 1.88 -1.39 -16.11
N LEU A 63 1.04 -1.89 -17.03
CA LEU A 63 -0.41 -2.00 -16.81
C LEU A 63 -0.74 -2.95 -15.66
N GLU A 64 -0.10 -4.10 -15.58
CA GLU A 64 -0.34 -5.09 -14.52
C GLU A 64 0.04 -4.53 -13.14
N VAL A 65 1.22 -3.93 -13.03
CA VAL A 65 1.67 -3.25 -11.80
C VAL A 65 0.67 -2.18 -11.41
N ASN A 66 0.30 -1.28 -12.33
CA ASN A 66 -0.65 -0.20 -12.06
C ASN A 66 -2.02 -0.72 -11.62
N ARG A 67 -2.55 -1.77 -12.27
CA ARG A 67 -3.81 -2.42 -11.87
C ARG A 67 -3.73 -2.99 -10.46
N LYS A 68 -2.60 -3.61 -10.09
CA LYS A 68 -2.40 -4.15 -8.75
C LYS A 68 -2.34 -3.04 -7.70
N LEU A 69 -1.62 -1.95 -7.97
CA LEU A 69 -1.56 -0.78 -7.08
C LEU A 69 -2.94 -0.15 -6.88
N ASP A 70 -3.73 -0.05 -7.95
CA ASP A 70 -5.10 0.48 -7.90
C ASP A 70 -6.02 -0.39 -7.03
N LYS A 71 -6.01 -1.72 -7.22
CA LYS A 71 -6.75 -2.67 -6.37
C LYS A 71 -6.38 -2.53 -4.89
N MET A 72 -5.08 -2.42 -4.59
CA MET A 72 -4.64 -2.22 -3.20
C MET A 72 -5.13 -0.89 -2.65
N ARG A 73 -5.09 0.19 -3.45
CA ARG A 73 -5.59 1.50 -3.04
C ARG A 73 -7.08 1.46 -2.68
N VAL A 74 -7.90 0.85 -3.54
CA VAL A 74 -9.35 0.68 -3.30
C VAL A 74 -9.59 -0.13 -2.02
N SER A 75 -8.87 -1.24 -1.82
CA SER A 75 -9.01 -2.07 -0.62
C SER A 75 -8.62 -1.32 0.66
N ILE A 76 -7.53 -0.55 0.64
CA ILE A 76 -7.09 0.25 1.81
C ILE A 76 -8.12 1.34 2.14
N ILE A 77 -8.66 2.03 1.12
CA ILE A 77 -9.70 3.04 1.32
C ILE A 77 -10.94 2.40 1.96
N LYS A 78 -11.35 1.23 1.47
CA LYS A 78 -12.49 0.49 2.04
C LYS A 78 -12.27 0.18 3.52
N HIS A 79 -11.13 -0.41 3.88
CA HIS A 79 -10.83 -0.72 5.28
C HIS A 79 -10.76 0.53 6.17
N TYR A 80 -10.20 1.63 5.67
CA TYR A 80 -10.21 2.90 6.38
C TYR A 80 -11.63 3.38 6.69
N GLN A 81 -12.54 3.31 5.71
CA GLN A 81 -13.94 3.70 5.89
C GLN A 81 -14.66 2.77 6.89
N GLU A 82 -14.47 1.45 6.77
CA GLU A 82 -15.07 0.47 7.69
C GLU A 82 -14.62 0.69 9.15
N ILE A 83 -13.33 0.96 9.37
CA ILE A 83 -12.79 1.23 10.71
C ILE A 83 -13.29 2.57 11.24
N MET A 84 -13.35 3.60 10.38
CA MET A 84 -13.84 4.92 10.76
C MET A 84 -15.30 4.89 11.21
N ASP A 85 -16.15 4.15 10.48
CA ASP A 85 -17.57 3.97 10.80
C ASP A 85 -17.77 3.20 12.12
N ARG A 86 -16.92 2.20 12.39
CA ARG A 86 -17.02 1.35 13.59
C ARG A 86 -16.45 1.95 14.86
N ASP A 87 -15.20 2.42 14.80
CA ASP A 87 -14.39 2.73 15.99
C ASP A 87 -14.29 4.23 16.29
N ASN A 88 -14.77 5.09 15.37
CA ASN A 88 -14.66 6.55 15.42
C ASN A 88 -13.21 7.10 15.54
N PHE A 89 -12.21 6.22 15.56
CA PHE A 89 -10.78 6.50 15.61
C PHE A 89 -9.99 5.47 14.79
N VAL A 90 -9.21 5.99 13.84
CA VAL A 90 -8.44 5.21 12.87
C VAL A 90 -6.98 5.65 12.90
N THR A 91 -6.07 4.68 12.83
CA THR A 91 -4.62 4.92 12.72
C THR A 91 -4.08 4.25 11.46
N ALA A 92 -2.93 4.72 10.98
CA ALA A 92 -2.30 4.11 9.81
C ALA A 92 -2.00 2.61 10.02
N ASP A 93 -1.64 2.22 11.25
CA ASP A 93 -1.34 0.82 11.57
C ASP A 93 -2.59 -0.05 11.61
N LYS A 94 -3.72 0.42 12.17
CA LYS A 94 -5.02 -0.27 12.10
C LYS A 94 -5.37 -0.58 10.64
N VAL A 95 -5.41 0.45 9.79
CA VAL A 95 -5.74 0.27 8.36
C VAL A 95 -4.79 -0.71 7.67
N LYS A 96 -3.49 -0.63 7.95
CA LYS A 96 -2.49 -1.57 7.42
C LYS A 96 -2.79 -3.01 7.89
N ASN A 97 -3.13 -3.20 9.17
CA ASN A 97 -3.39 -4.52 9.74
C ASN A 97 -4.68 -5.13 9.19
N ALA A 98 -5.77 -4.36 9.04
CA ALA A 98 -6.96 -4.78 8.30
C ALA A 98 -6.60 -5.22 6.88
N PHE A 99 -5.90 -4.37 6.13
CA PHE A 99 -5.51 -4.63 4.75
C PHE A 99 -4.64 -5.89 4.60
N LEU A 100 -3.71 -6.13 5.53
CA LEU A 100 -2.86 -7.32 5.51
C LEU A 100 -3.58 -8.58 6.05
N GLY A 101 -4.84 -8.47 6.47
CA GLY A 101 -5.60 -9.56 7.08
C GLY A 101 -5.07 -9.96 8.46
N LEU A 102 -4.31 -9.08 9.12
CA LEU A 102 -3.77 -9.29 10.46
C LEU A 102 -4.81 -9.02 11.55
N GLU A 103 -5.83 -8.20 11.28
CA GLU A 103 -6.94 -7.98 12.23
C GLU A 103 -7.82 -9.23 12.43
N TYR A 104 -7.80 -10.20 11.50
CA TYR A 104 -8.52 -11.48 11.64
C TYR A 104 -7.63 -12.65 12.08
N ARG A 105 -6.34 -12.43 12.37
CA ARG A 105 -5.43 -13.47 12.88
C ARG A 105 -5.33 -13.52 14.41
N CYS A 106 -6.33 -12.98 15.11
CA CYS A 106 -6.61 -13.32 16.51
C CYS A 106 -7.79 -14.31 16.63
N HIS A 107 -7.89 -15.28 15.71
CA HIS A 107 -8.71 -16.46 15.94
C HIS A 107 -7.92 -17.73 15.57
N THR A 108 -7.62 -18.49 16.63
CA THR A 108 -7.27 -19.92 16.66
C THR A 108 -5.88 -20.33 16.16
N LEU A 109 -4.90 -20.18 17.05
CA LEU A 109 -4.07 -21.33 17.41
C LEU A 109 -4.43 -21.70 18.85
N MET A 110 -5.52 -22.44 19.02
CA MET A 110 -5.64 -23.29 20.20
C MET A 110 -4.77 -24.53 19.94
N LYS A 111 -4.00 -24.82 20.99
CA LYS A 111 -2.99 -25.86 21.21
C LYS A 111 -3.24 -27.20 20.54
#